data_AF-A0A949AXZ5-F1
#
_entry.id   AF-A0A949AXZ5-F1
#
_cell.length_a   1.000
_cell.length_b   1.000
_cell.length_c   1.000
_cell.angle_alpha   90.00
_cell.angle_beta   90.00
_cell.angle_gamma   90.00
#
_symmetry.space_group_name_H-M   'P 1'
#
loop_
_entity.id
_entity.type
_entity.pdbx_description
1 polymer ?
#
loop_
_entity_poly.entity_id
_entity_poly.type
_entity_poly.pdbx_seq_one_letter_code
_entity_poly.pdbx_strand_id
1 'polypeptide(L)'
;MIIDTVDEFFSDNHASKAKHQLTVIEQMQERAKMLALAHGEVNLGTIAWFTNRHATTVRKWIMRSKNGGELWDQKRSGRPPVYNEKTQLKTIAFYCQVSPLPGCNSWSLRWAENYLKEHSEIIGCSMSHSTIQRILKSHGLRPHLHKYFLAITDPDFFPKMEHIVNLCLNPPEYLFNFDECTALQAKSTLAPELPAVSNKPRYEEFEYRRNGTIDLMAFLNPKTGKVFGRCTPNHNTQTLSRVFKEHVNTLPSDAPLHYIMDNLNTHFNDEFCNAVAELSNVTYDPLRTGHERRQWLQRENKRIVIHFTPFHGSWLNMIEIWFGILNKKCLKHQSFESVQLLQETIEEFIETWNTYFSHPFTWTYTGEGLHEKAITRFNKLLLMESKQMDITFLTKQLFLMSNIAKTYHKKVHTKVWKKLHDLFADKKDYINSIISASIKERQIAKAHMALDQFKAVII
;
A
#
# COMPACT_ATOMS: atom_id res chain seq x y z
N MET A 1 -6.13 -49.39 -9.53
CA MET A 1 -5.21 -50.26 -10.30
C MET A 1 -3.90 -49.50 -10.41
N ILE A 2 -2.75 -49.86 -9.83
CA ILE A 2 -2.13 -51.07 -9.24
C ILE A 2 -1.01 -50.45 -8.35
N ILE A 3 -1.02 -50.57 -7.03
CA ILE A 3 -0.41 -51.62 -6.16
C ILE A 3 1.09 -51.87 -6.43
N ASP A 4 1.86 -51.64 -5.35
CA ASP A 4 3.15 -52.21 -4.92
C ASP A 4 4.39 -52.21 -5.81
N THR A 5 5.48 -51.65 -5.26
CA THR A 5 6.65 -52.48 -4.88
C THR A 5 7.40 -51.84 -3.71
N VAL A 6 7.66 -52.69 -2.72
CA VAL A 6 8.33 -52.49 -1.44
C VAL A 6 9.76 -53.03 -1.55
N ASP A 7 10.68 -52.42 -0.79
CA ASP A 7 11.97 -52.88 -0.27
C ASP A 7 13.02 -53.50 -1.21
N GLU A 8 14.20 -52.86 -1.25
CA GLU A 8 15.46 -53.46 -0.81
C GLU A 8 16.59 -52.42 -0.84
N PHE A 9 17.66 -52.65 -0.07
CA PHE A 9 18.79 -51.76 0.23
C PHE A 9 18.53 -50.72 1.32
N PHE A 10 18.66 -51.14 2.58
CA PHE A 10 19.83 -50.81 3.40
C PHE A 10 19.75 -51.61 4.71
N SER A 11 20.42 -52.77 4.74
CA SER A 11 20.74 -53.47 5.97
C SER A 11 22.01 -52.89 6.60
N ASP A 12 21.92 -52.62 7.90
CA ASP A 12 22.98 -52.65 8.90
C ASP A 12 24.23 -51.78 8.73
N ASN A 13 24.26 -50.68 9.50
CA ASN A 13 25.12 -50.59 10.68
C ASN A 13 25.03 -49.20 11.31
N HIS A 14 24.24 -49.05 12.38
CA HIS A 14 24.51 -48.07 13.44
C HIS A 14 23.63 -48.37 14.67
N ALA A 15 23.80 -49.56 15.25
CA ALA A 15 23.34 -49.85 16.59
C ALA A 15 24.29 -49.19 17.62
N SER A 16 24.17 -47.88 17.84
CA SER A 16 24.24 -47.30 19.20
C SER A 16 23.93 -45.79 19.19
N LYS A 17 23.09 -45.37 20.14
CA LYS A 17 22.74 -43.99 20.53
C LYS A 17 21.84 -43.18 19.60
N ALA A 18 20.57 -43.58 19.50
CA ALA A 18 19.48 -42.63 19.23
C ALA A 18 18.35 -42.83 20.26
N LYS A 19 18.37 -42.06 21.35
CA LYS A 19 17.20 -41.92 22.24
C LYS A 19 16.15 -41.13 21.45
N HIS A 20 15.23 -41.83 20.81
CA HIS A 20 14.08 -41.21 20.13
C HIS A 20 13.28 -40.38 21.16
N GLN A 21 13.22 -39.07 20.97
CA GLN A 21 12.28 -38.21 21.70
C GLN A 21 10.89 -38.48 21.13
N LEU A 22 10.01 -39.08 21.93
CA LEU A 22 8.61 -39.26 21.54
C LEU A 22 7.96 -37.91 21.24
N THR A 23 7.15 -37.89 20.20
CA THR A 23 6.27 -36.77 19.87
C THR A 23 5.28 -36.51 21.01
N VAL A 24 4.72 -35.29 21.06
CA VAL A 24 3.76 -34.91 22.11
C VAL A 24 2.54 -35.85 22.13
N ILE A 25 2.10 -36.33 20.96
CA ILE A 25 0.97 -37.23 20.81
C ILE A 25 1.28 -38.63 21.37
N GLU A 26 2.47 -39.18 21.07
CA GLU A 26 2.89 -40.47 21.61
C GLU A 26 3.04 -40.43 23.13
N GLN A 27 3.57 -39.33 23.68
CA GLN A 27 3.66 -39.16 25.13
C GLN A 27 2.28 -39.12 25.80
N MET A 28 1.27 -38.53 25.14
CA MET A 28 -0.10 -38.54 25.65
C MET A 28 -0.72 -39.94 25.61
N GLN A 29 -0.53 -40.67 24.51
CA GLN A 29 -1.04 -42.02 24.36
C GLN A 29 -0.44 -42.96 25.41
N GLU A 30 0.87 -42.83 25.68
CA GLU A 30 1.51 -43.58 26.76
C GLU A 30 0.92 -43.25 28.14
N ARG A 31 0.74 -41.96 28.45
CA ARG A 31 0.15 -41.53 29.73
C ARG A 31 -1.30 -42.03 29.86
N ALA A 32 -2.08 -41.98 28.78
CA ALA A 32 -3.44 -42.51 28.74
C ALA A 32 -3.47 -44.03 28.96
N LYS A 33 -2.55 -44.78 28.36
CA LYS A 33 -2.39 -46.24 28.60
C LYS A 33 -2.09 -46.54 30.07
N MET A 34 -1.21 -45.77 30.72
CA MET A 34 -0.93 -45.94 32.15
C MET A 34 -2.20 -45.76 32.99
N LEU A 35 -3.02 -44.75 32.67
CA LEU A 35 -4.26 -44.47 33.40
C LEU A 35 -5.33 -45.53 33.15
N ALA A 36 -5.50 -45.97 31.90
CA ALA A 36 -6.48 -46.99 31.54
C ALA A 36 -6.18 -48.32 32.26
N LEU A 37 -4.92 -48.74 32.28
CA LEU A 37 -4.50 -49.95 33.00
C LEU A 37 -4.64 -49.80 34.52
N ALA A 38 -4.36 -48.61 35.06
CA ALA A 38 -4.56 -48.35 36.48
C ALA A 38 -6.05 -48.34 36.88
N HIS A 39 -6.94 -47.92 35.97
CA HIS A 39 -8.39 -47.98 36.18
C HIS A 39 -8.91 -49.43 36.13
N GLY A 40 -8.31 -50.27 35.28
CA GLY A 40 -8.56 -51.72 35.25
C GLY A 40 -7.85 -52.51 36.35
N GLU A 41 -7.49 -51.86 37.47
CA GLU A 41 -6.88 -52.46 38.66
C GLU A 41 -5.57 -53.24 38.44
N VAL A 42 -4.87 -52.98 37.33
CA VAL A 42 -3.56 -53.60 37.06
C VAL A 42 -2.52 -53.05 38.04
N ASN A 43 -1.72 -53.93 38.63
CA ASN A 43 -0.71 -53.51 39.59
C ASN A 43 0.35 -52.59 38.95
N LEU A 44 0.94 -51.71 39.77
CA LEU A 44 1.85 -50.66 39.31
C LEU A 44 3.13 -51.20 38.64
N GLY A 45 3.62 -52.36 39.06
CA GLY A 45 4.81 -53.00 38.48
C GLY A 45 4.55 -53.51 37.07
N THR A 46 3.40 -54.12 36.84
CA THR A 46 2.95 -54.60 35.53
C THR A 46 2.71 -53.44 34.56
N ILE A 47 2.13 -52.34 35.03
CA ILE A 47 1.96 -51.12 34.19
C ILE A 47 3.33 -50.54 33.82
N ALA A 48 4.27 -50.47 34.77
CA ALA A 48 5.63 -49.98 34.53
C ALA A 48 6.39 -50.83 33.50
N TRP A 49 6.29 -52.16 33.62
CA TRP A 49 6.85 -53.10 32.66
C TRP A 49 6.22 -52.96 31.28
N PHE A 50 4.88 -52.97 31.20
CA PHE A 50 4.15 -52.90 29.93
C PHE A 50 4.37 -51.59 29.18
N THR A 51 4.42 -50.47 29.90
CA THR A 51 4.65 -49.14 29.30
C THR A 51 6.12 -48.81 29.10
N ASN A 52 7.03 -49.71 29.50
CA ASN A 52 8.48 -49.48 29.50
C ASN A 52 8.88 -48.16 30.19
N ARG A 53 8.25 -47.87 31.34
CA ARG A 53 8.49 -46.65 32.13
C ARG A 53 8.84 -47.00 33.57
N HIS A 54 9.61 -46.13 34.20
CA HIS A 54 9.93 -46.27 35.61
C HIS A 54 8.66 -46.17 36.47
N ALA A 55 8.56 -47.03 37.49
CA ALA A 55 7.42 -47.10 38.41
C ALA A 55 7.05 -45.75 39.03
N THR A 56 8.03 -44.88 39.30
CA THR A 56 7.79 -43.53 39.83
C THR A 56 7.08 -42.61 38.83
N THR A 57 7.37 -42.72 37.53
CA THR A 57 6.70 -41.97 36.47
C THR A 57 5.25 -42.42 36.34
N VAL A 58 5.00 -43.73 36.34
CA VAL A 58 3.65 -44.31 36.31
C VAL A 58 2.85 -43.84 37.53
N ARG A 59 3.44 -43.96 38.74
CA ARG A 59 2.83 -43.47 39.99
C ARG A 59 2.49 -41.99 39.92
N LYS A 60 3.41 -41.15 39.43
CA LYS A 60 3.22 -39.70 39.29
C LYS A 60 2.02 -39.37 38.42
N TRP A 61 1.87 -40.03 37.27
CA TRP A 61 0.76 -39.77 36.36
C TRP A 61 -0.58 -40.28 36.90
N ILE A 62 -0.61 -41.46 37.53
CA ILE A 62 -1.81 -41.98 38.20
C ILE A 62 -2.26 -41.02 39.31
N MET A 63 -1.35 -40.60 40.19
CA MET A 63 -1.67 -39.66 41.27
C MET A 63 -2.15 -38.31 40.73
N ARG A 64 -1.50 -37.81 39.68
CA ARG A 64 -1.91 -36.56 39.02
C ARG A 64 -3.32 -36.65 38.45
N SER A 65 -3.67 -37.76 37.81
CA SER A 65 -5.03 -37.99 37.29
C SER A 65 -6.07 -38.15 38.39
N LYS A 66 -5.76 -38.90 39.47
CA LYS A 66 -6.65 -39.03 40.63
C LYS A 66 -6.96 -37.68 41.29
N ASN A 67 -6.01 -36.75 41.25
CA ASN A 67 -6.18 -35.38 41.74
C ASN A 67 -6.83 -34.43 40.70
N GLY A 68 -7.45 -34.96 39.63
CA GLY A 68 -8.12 -34.15 38.59
C GLY A 68 -7.18 -33.41 37.63
N GLY A 69 -5.89 -33.74 37.62
CA GLY A 69 -4.89 -33.07 36.79
C GLY A 69 -4.86 -33.57 35.35
N GLU A 70 -4.61 -32.66 34.41
CA GLU A 70 -4.50 -32.97 32.99
C GLU A 70 -3.29 -33.85 32.63
N LEU A 71 -3.40 -34.56 31.50
CA LEU A 71 -2.34 -35.39 30.92
C LEU A 71 -1.23 -34.61 30.20
N TRP A 72 -1.44 -33.31 30.01
CA TRP A 72 -0.46 -32.40 29.39
C TRP A 72 0.69 -32.07 30.34
N ASP A 73 1.88 -31.86 29.79
CA ASP A 73 2.94 -31.25 30.59
C ASP A 73 2.55 -29.80 30.90
N GLN A 74 2.63 -29.42 32.17
CA GLN A 74 2.51 -28.02 32.54
C GLN A 74 3.68 -27.24 31.95
N LYS A 75 3.44 -25.96 31.64
CA LYS A 75 4.48 -25.04 31.21
C LYS A 75 5.58 -25.03 32.26
N ARG A 76 6.76 -25.53 31.90
CA ARG A 76 7.93 -25.52 32.79
C ARG A 76 8.31 -24.08 33.10
N SER A 77 8.85 -23.84 34.28
CA SER A 77 9.24 -22.50 34.75
C SER A 77 10.23 -21.77 33.84
N GLY A 78 10.90 -22.50 32.93
CA GLY A 78 11.79 -21.91 31.93
C GLY A 78 12.98 -21.19 32.56
N ARG A 79 13.86 -20.64 31.71
CA ARG A 79 14.89 -19.71 32.18
C ARG A 79 14.21 -18.36 32.48
N PRO A 80 14.49 -17.72 33.63
CA PRO A 80 14.00 -16.38 33.90
C PRO A 80 14.36 -15.42 32.74
N PRO A 81 13.46 -14.49 32.36
CA PRO A 81 13.73 -13.56 31.29
C PRO A 81 14.92 -12.65 31.63
N VAL A 82 15.93 -12.65 30.76
CA VAL A 82 17.11 -11.79 30.91
C VAL A 82 16.77 -10.32 30.66
N TYR A 83 15.83 -10.07 29.73
CA TYR A 83 15.37 -8.73 29.37
C TYR A 83 13.97 -8.52 29.93
N ASN A 84 13.86 -7.67 30.94
CA ASN A 84 12.59 -7.34 31.56
C ASN A 84 11.66 -6.57 30.60
N GLU A 85 10.39 -6.42 30.98
CA GLU A 85 9.38 -5.76 30.16
C GLU A 85 9.77 -4.31 29.81
N LYS A 86 10.32 -3.56 30.77
CA LYS A 86 10.79 -2.18 30.54
C LYS A 86 11.83 -2.09 29.43
N THR A 87 12.82 -2.99 29.42
CA THR A 87 13.82 -3.06 28.36
C THR A 87 13.19 -3.40 27.02
N GLN A 88 12.28 -4.38 26.97
CA GLN A 88 11.59 -4.75 25.74
C GLN A 88 10.77 -3.59 25.17
N LEU A 89 10.03 -2.87 26.02
CA LEU A 89 9.26 -1.69 25.63
C LEU A 89 10.16 -0.55 25.12
N LYS A 90 11.31 -0.32 25.76
CA LYS A 90 12.30 0.66 25.26
C LYS A 90 12.86 0.25 23.89
N THR A 91 13.15 -1.04 23.68
CA THR A 91 13.57 -1.56 22.36
C THR A 91 12.48 -1.35 21.30
N ILE A 92 11.22 -1.59 21.65
CA ILE A 92 10.08 -1.32 20.76
C ILE A 92 9.97 0.16 20.45
N ALA A 93 9.99 1.01 21.47
CA ALA A 93 9.88 2.46 21.33
C ALA A 93 10.98 3.01 20.43
N PHE A 94 12.22 2.55 20.61
CA PHE A 94 13.36 2.87 19.74
C PHE A 94 13.03 2.58 18.27
N TYR A 95 12.55 1.39 17.93
CA TYR A 95 12.20 1.04 16.54
C TYR A 95 10.88 1.65 16.01
N CYS A 96 10.08 2.28 16.86
CA CYS A 96 8.85 2.97 16.44
C CYS A 96 9.08 4.46 16.13
N GLN A 97 10.31 4.97 16.29
CA GLN A 97 10.66 6.34 15.91
C GLN A 97 10.89 6.45 14.39
N VAL A 98 10.75 7.66 13.86
CA VAL A 98 10.97 7.95 12.43
C VAL A 98 12.46 7.99 12.06
N SER A 99 13.33 8.40 13.00
CA SER A 99 14.78 8.38 12.84
C SER A 99 15.46 8.04 14.17
N PRO A 100 15.53 6.75 14.54
CA PRO A 100 16.03 6.39 15.86
C PRO A 100 17.57 6.48 16.07
N LEU A 101 18.34 6.93 15.07
CA LEU A 101 19.80 7.04 15.02
C LEU A 101 20.11 8.37 14.35
N PRO A 102 21.04 9.17 14.90
CA PRO A 102 21.46 10.41 14.26
C PRO A 102 21.94 10.17 12.82
N GLY A 103 21.35 10.90 11.86
CA GLY A 103 21.78 10.89 10.47
C GLY A 103 21.41 9.65 9.65
N CYS A 104 20.69 8.67 10.21
CA CYS A 104 20.36 7.42 9.51
C CYS A 104 18.84 7.19 9.42
N ASN A 105 18.32 6.97 8.20
CA ASN A 105 16.88 6.76 7.95
C ASN A 105 16.45 5.28 7.86
N SER A 106 17.39 4.33 7.68
CA SER A 106 17.10 2.89 7.54
C SER A 106 18.23 2.02 8.04
N TRP A 107 17.97 0.98 8.85
CA TRP A 107 19.09 0.22 9.44
C TRP A 107 18.85 -1.28 9.59
N SER A 108 19.97 -2.01 9.52
CA SER A 108 20.03 -3.42 9.88
C SER A 108 19.99 -3.59 11.40
N LEU A 109 19.55 -4.77 11.84
CA LEU A 109 19.58 -5.13 13.26
C LEU A 109 21.02 -5.15 13.82
N ARG A 110 22.03 -5.37 12.99
CA ARG A 110 23.45 -5.34 13.38
C ARG A 110 23.95 -3.93 13.68
N TRP A 111 23.53 -2.96 12.89
CA TRP A 111 23.85 -1.55 13.14
C TRP A 111 23.25 -1.08 14.46
N ALA A 112 21.99 -1.44 14.72
CA ALA A 112 21.35 -1.16 15.99
C ALA A 112 22.04 -1.85 17.17
N GLU A 113 22.47 -3.11 17.03
CA GLU A 113 23.28 -3.78 18.05
C GLU A 113 24.57 -2.99 18.35
N ASN A 114 25.33 -2.59 17.32
CA ASN A 114 26.57 -1.84 17.51
C ASN A 114 26.33 -0.50 18.21
N TYR A 115 25.28 0.23 17.81
CA TYR A 115 24.95 1.49 18.44
C TYR A 115 24.45 1.33 19.87
N LEU A 116 23.54 0.39 20.13
CA LEU A 116 22.99 0.15 21.47
C LEU A 116 24.00 -0.51 22.43
N LYS A 117 25.13 -1.03 21.93
CA LYS A 117 26.27 -1.42 22.77
C LYS A 117 26.93 -0.19 23.38
N GLU A 118 27.25 0.82 22.55
CA GLU A 118 27.85 2.08 22.99
C GLU A 118 26.85 3.00 23.72
N HIS A 119 25.55 2.88 23.40
CA HIS A 119 24.46 3.70 23.93
C HIS A 119 23.44 2.86 24.73
N SER A 120 23.95 2.01 25.61
CA SER A 120 23.11 1.06 26.36
C SER A 120 22.08 1.73 27.27
N GLU A 121 22.29 2.99 27.67
CA GLU A 121 21.38 3.82 28.47
C GLU A 121 20.00 4.01 27.82
N ILE A 122 19.94 4.01 26.48
CA ILE A 122 18.69 4.18 25.72
C ILE A 122 17.70 3.08 26.10
N ILE A 123 18.13 1.82 26.01
CA ILE A 123 17.29 0.64 26.30
C ILE A 123 17.50 0.06 27.70
N GLY A 124 18.53 0.53 28.41
CA GLY A 124 18.94 0.10 29.75
C GLY A 124 19.88 -1.12 29.80
N CYS A 125 20.32 -1.64 28.65
CA CYS A 125 21.30 -2.74 28.56
C CYS A 125 21.84 -2.93 27.14
N SER A 126 22.97 -3.62 26.99
CA SER A 126 23.42 -4.10 25.69
C SER A 126 22.62 -5.33 25.23
N MET A 127 22.32 -5.41 23.94
CA MET A 127 21.48 -6.46 23.38
C MET A 127 21.98 -6.91 22.01
N SER A 128 22.00 -8.23 21.76
CA SER A 128 22.35 -8.78 20.46
C SER A 128 21.26 -8.50 19.41
N HIS A 129 21.65 -8.39 18.14
CA HIS A 129 20.71 -8.24 17.03
C HIS A 129 19.65 -9.36 16.99
N SER A 130 20.02 -10.59 17.37
CA SER A 130 19.11 -11.73 17.43
C SER A 130 18.03 -11.57 18.51
N THR A 131 18.38 -10.97 19.65
CA THR A 131 17.41 -10.65 20.70
C THR A 131 16.49 -9.51 20.26
N ILE A 132 17.05 -8.44 19.67
CA ILE A 132 16.27 -7.34 19.10
C ILE A 132 15.26 -7.89 18.09
N GLN A 133 15.71 -8.76 17.16
CA GLN A 133 14.83 -9.41 16.18
C GLN A 133 13.67 -10.15 16.84
N ARG A 134 13.97 -10.93 17.89
CA ARG A 134 12.96 -11.73 18.59
C ARG A 134 11.92 -10.84 19.26
N ILE A 135 12.34 -9.74 19.90
CA ILE A 135 11.43 -8.76 20.52
C ILE A 135 10.55 -8.11 19.45
N LEU A 136 11.13 -7.65 18.34
CA LEU A 136 10.34 -7.03 17.27
C LEU A 136 9.35 -8.03 16.66
N LYS A 137 9.80 -9.25 16.37
CA LYS A 137 8.97 -10.31 15.80
C LYS A 137 7.84 -10.73 16.74
N SER A 138 8.08 -10.82 18.04
CA SER A 138 7.03 -11.16 19.02
C SER A 138 5.93 -10.09 19.09
N HIS A 139 6.23 -8.85 18.70
CA HIS A 139 5.28 -7.74 18.63
C HIS A 139 4.80 -7.45 17.20
N GLY A 140 5.13 -8.31 16.23
CA GLY A 140 4.75 -8.13 14.82
C GLY A 140 5.39 -6.93 14.12
N LEU A 141 6.42 -6.31 14.71
CA LEU A 141 7.07 -5.12 14.17
C LEU A 141 8.03 -5.49 13.04
N ARG A 142 7.95 -4.72 11.94
CA ARG A 142 8.77 -4.90 10.74
C ARG A 142 9.36 -3.54 10.29
N PRO A 143 10.31 -2.97 11.05
CA PRO A 143 10.81 -1.60 10.82
C PRO A 143 11.56 -1.42 9.50
N HIS A 144 12.01 -2.51 8.86
CA HIS A 144 12.65 -2.50 7.54
C HIS A 144 11.64 -2.35 6.39
N LEU A 145 10.34 -2.50 6.65
CA LEU A 145 9.31 -2.34 5.64
C LEU A 145 8.87 -0.89 5.61
N HIS A 146 9.22 -0.20 4.53
CA HIS A 146 8.69 1.12 4.21
C HIS A 146 7.61 0.98 3.15
N LYS A 147 6.45 1.57 3.39
CA LYS A 147 5.38 1.69 2.40
C LYS A 147 4.96 3.15 2.34
N TYR A 148 4.82 3.67 1.12
CA TYR A 148 4.11 4.91 0.95
C TYR A 148 2.66 4.70 1.41
N PHE A 149 2.02 5.76 1.90
CA PHE A 149 0.59 5.76 2.12
C PHE A 149 0.01 7.05 1.61
N LEU A 150 -1.24 6.98 1.15
CA LEU A 150 -1.97 8.14 0.68
C LEU A 150 -2.63 8.88 1.86
N ALA A 151 -2.34 10.16 1.99
CA ALA A 151 -3.07 11.07 2.87
C ALA A 151 -4.24 11.69 2.09
N ILE A 152 -5.44 11.18 2.30
CA ILE A 152 -6.65 11.72 1.67
C ILE A 152 -7.01 13.04 2.36
N THR A 153 -7.07 14.12 1.59
CA THR A 153 -7.39 15.47 2.10
C THR A 153 -8.47 16.18 1.31
N ASP A 154 -8.92 15.65 0.17
CA ASP A 154 -10.02 16.21 -0.60
C ASP A 154 -11.33 16.00 0.17
N PRO A 155 -12.04 17.06 0.59
CA PRO A 155 -13.34 16.92 1.26
C PRO A 155 -14.35 16.09 0.48
N ASP A 156 -14.28 16.14 -0.85
CA ASP A 156 -15.20 15.47 -1.76
C ASP A 156 -14.55 14.22 -2.39
N PHE A 157 -13.55 13.63 -1.71
CA PHE A 157 -12.79 12.49 -2.23
C PHE A 157 -13.69 11.32 -2.64
N PHE A 158 -14.57 10.89 -1.72
CA PHE A 158 -15.36 9.67 -1.91
C PHE A 158 -16.42 9.80 -3.01
N PRO A 159 -17.22 10.89 -3.07
CA PRO A 159 -18.13 11.09 -4.19
C PRO A 159 -17.42 11.11 -5.55
N LYS A 160 -16.27 11.79 -5.64
CA LYS A 160 -15.45 11.82 -6.87
C LYS A 160 -14.88 10.45 -7.21
N MET A 161 -14.40 9.71 -6.21
CA MET A 161 -13.89 8.34 -6.40
C MET A 161 -14.99 7.43 -6.93
N GLU A 162 -16.17 7.45 -6.31
CA GLU A 162 -17.31 6.63 -6.73
C GLU A 162 -17.76 6.99 -8.14
N HIS A 163 -17.77 8.28 -8.50
CA HIS A 163 -18.02 8.73 -9.88
C HIS A 163 -17.05 8.11 -10.88
N ILE A 164 -15.74 8.16 -10.61
CA ILE A 164 -14.72 7.56 -11.47
C ILE A 164 -14.85 6.03 -11.53
N VAL A 165 -15.06 5.37 -10.39
CA VAL A 165 -15.28 3.92 -10.32
C VAL A 165 -16.49 3.51 -11.16
N ASN A 166 -17.60 4.25 -11.09
CA ASN A 166 -18.80 3.97 -11.87
C ASN A 166 -18.57 4.13 -13.37
N LEU A 167 -17.83 5.17 -13.79
CA LEU A 167 -17.41 5.35 -15.19
C LEU A 167 -16.52 4.20 -15.66
N CYS A 168 -15.59 3.74 -14.83
CA CYS A 168 -14.70 2.63 -15.17
C CYS A 168 -15.43 1.27 -15.24
N LEU A 169 -16.45 1.06 -14.41
CA LEU A 169 -17.29 -0.14 -14.43
C LEU A 169 -18.24 -0.17 -15.62
N ASN A 170 -18.74 0.99 -16.05
CA ASN A 170 -19.67 1.13 -17.16
C ASN A 170 -19.15 2.17 -18.16
N PRO A 171 -18.04 1.90 -18.86
CA PRO A 171 -17.38 2.90 -19.69
C PRO A 171 -18.25 3.25 -20.91
N PRO A 172 -18.54 4.55 -21.13
CA PRO A 172 -18.99 5.02 -22.44
C PRO A 172 -18.05 4.54 -23.55
N GLU A 173 -18.56 4.44 -24.78
CA GLU A 173 -17.77 3.97 -25.91
C GLU A 173 -16.48 4.77 -26.13
N TYR A 174 -16.59 6.10 -26.01
CA TYR A 174 -15.50 7.05 -26.14
C TYR A 174 -15.09 7.65 -24.78
N LEU A 175 -14.89 6.78 -23.79
CA LEU A 175 -14.17 7.12 -22.58
C LEU A 175 -12.67 6.98 -22.79
N PHE A 176 -11.90 7.99 -22.40
CA PHE A 176 -10.44 7.98 -22.44
C PHE A 176 -9.87 8.32 -21.07
N ASN A 177 -8.83 7.59 -20.67
CA ASN A 177 -7.99 7.89 -19.52
C ASN A 177 -6.77 8.62 -20.06
N PHE A 178 -6.59 9.89 -19.69
CA PHE A 178 -5.48 10.71 -20.13
C PHE A 178 -4.53 11.00 -18.97
N ASP A 179 -3.24 10.94 -19.26
CA ASP A 179 -2.18 11.43 -18.38
C ASP A 179 -0.87 11.63 -19.17
N GLU A 180 0.11 12.26 -18.54
CA GLU A 180 1.45 12.46 -19.09
C GLU A 180 2.49 11.58 -18.38
N CYS A 181 3.28 10.84 -19.16
CA CYS A 181 4.50 10.22 -18.65
C CYS A 181 5.66 11.20 -18.89
N THR A 182 5.95 12.03 -17.89
CA THR A 182 6.94 13.09 -18.00
C THR A 182 8.37 12.61 -17.73
N ALA A 183 9.35 13.34 -18.27
CA ALA A 183 10.78 13.15 -18.01
C ALA A 183 11.30 11.74 -18.35
N LEU A 184 10.80 11.14 -19.42
CA LEU A 184 11.33 9.91 -20.00
C LEU A 184 12.76 10.16 -20.49
N GLN A 185 13.73 9.56 -19.79
CA GLN A 185 15.14 9.78 -20.04
C GLN A 185 15.68 8.82 -21.09
N ALA A 186 16.21 9.35 -22.20
CA ALA A 186 17.04 8.57 -23.11
C ALA A 186 18.38 8.27 -22.44
N LYS A 187 18.66 6.98 -22.21
CA LYS A 187 19.91 6.49 -21.61
C LYS A 187 20.56 5.50 -22.54
N SER A 188 21.81 5.71 -22.92
CA SER A 188 22.59 4.70 -23.63
C SER A 188 23.65 4.06 -22.75
N THR A 189 23.84 2.76 -22.88
CA THR A 189 24.95 2.03 -22.26
C THR A 189 26.29 2.43 -22.89
N LEU A 190 27.36 2.43 -22.10
CA LEU A 190 28.72 2.70 -22.63
C LEU A 190 29.34 1.51 -23.36
N ALA A 191 28.87 0.30 -23.06
CA ALA A 191 29.31 -0.95 -23.67
C ALA A 191 28.12 -1.68 -24.32
N PRO A 192 28.39 -2.53 -25.33
CA PRO A 192 27.35 -3.33 -25.96
C PRO A 192 26.75 -4.34 -24.98
N GLU A 193 25.46 -4.63 -25.16
CA GLU A 193 24.80 -5.68 -24.39
C GLU A 193 25.28 -7.07 -24.83
N LEU A 194 25.45 -7.98 -23.87
CA LEU A 194 25.77 -9.37 -24.17
C LEU A 194 24.50 -10.21 -24.15
N PRO A 195 24.14 -10.89 -25.26
CA PRO A 195 22.93 -11.69 -25.32
C PRO A 195 22.98 -12.85 -24.33
N ALA A 196 21.80 -13.33 -23.93
CA ALA A 196 21.71 -14.55 -23.13
C ALA A 196 22.26 -15.75 -23.92
N VAL A 197 23.00 -16.62 -23.24
CA VAL A 197 23.52 -17.88 -23.79
C VAL A 197 23.19 -19.03 -22.84
N SER A 198 23.47 -20.28 -23.23
CA SER A 198 23.16 -21.45 -22.41
C SER A 198 23.63 -21.29 -20.95
N ASN A 199 22.69 -21.38 -20.01
CA ASN A 199 22.88 -21.21 -18.57
C ASN A 199 23.44 -19.86 -18.10
N LYS A 200 23.40 -18.79 -18.92
CA LYS A 200 23.83 -17.45 -18.55
C LYS A 200 22.79 -16.40 -18.93
N PRO A 201 22.52 -15.39 -18.08
CA PRO A 201 21.59 -14.33 -18.42
C PRO A 201 22.17 -13.41 -19.51
N ARG A 202 21.33 -12.53 -20.05
CA ARG A 202 21.79 -11.31 -20.72
C ARG A 202 22.55 -10.43 -19.72
N TYR A 203 23.64 -9.81 -20.15
CA TYR A 203 24.37 -8.83 -19.35
C TYR A 203 24.22 -7.43 -19.92
N GLU A 204 24.00 -6.47 -19.03
CA GLU A 204 23.83 -5.06 -19.32
C GLU A 204 24.97 -4.28 -18.63
N GLU A 205 25.49 -3.26 -19.29
CA GLU A 205 26.47 -2.35 -18.69
C GLU A 205 25.77 -1.47 -17.64
N PHE A 206 26.42 -1.27 -16.50
CA PHE A 206 25.90 -0.44 -15.41
C PHE A 206 26.05 1.05 -15.71
N GLU A 207 27.13 1.44 -16.37
CA GLU A 207 27.38 2.84 -16.72
C GLU A 207 26.58 3.29 -17.95
N TYR A 208 26.01 4.49 -17.86
CA TYR A 208 25.15 5.05 -18.90
C TYR A 208 25.43 6.53 -19.16
N ARG A 209 25.17 6.98 -20.40
CA ARG A 209 25.10 8.39 -20.80
C ARG A 209 23.65 8.86 -20.84
N ARG A 210 23.42 10.13 -20.49
CA ARG A 210 22.10 10.77 -20.58
C ARG A 210 22.02 11.58 -21.87
N ASN A 211 21.07 11.23 -22.74
CA ASN A 211 20.94 11.81 -24.08
C ASN A 211 19.72 12.74 -24.22
N GLY A 212 19.21 13.26 -23.09
CA GLY A 212 18.04 14.13 -23.03
C GLY A 212 16.78 13.43 -22.48
N THR A 213 15.71 14.21 -22.40
CA THR A 213 14.41 13.78 -21.86
C THR A 213 13.28 14.21 -22.77
N ILE A 214 12.21 13.41 -22.82
CA ILE A 214 10.93 13.76 -23.46
C ILE A 214 9.78 13.44 -22.52
N ASP A 215 8.62 14.00 -22.84
CA ASP A 215 7.36 13.65 -22.22
C ASP A 215 6.51 12.83 -23.22
N LEU A 216 5.60 12.01 -22.71
CA LEU A 216 4.61 11.30 -23.51
C LEU A 216 3.21 11.67 -23.02
N MET A 217 2.41 12.27 -23.89
CA MET A 217 0.97 12.48 -23.67
C MET A 217 0.21 11.27 -24.22
N ALA A 218 -0.58 10.58 -23.38
CA ALA A 218 -1.25 9.35 -23.79
C ALA A 218 -2.73 9.30 -23.38
N PHE A 219 -3.55 8.70 -24.25
CA PHE A 219 -5.00 8.56 -24.11
C PHE A 219 -5.36 7.08 -24.28
N LEU A 220 -5.73 6.42 -23.18
CA LEU A 220 -6.16 5.03 -23.17
C LEU A 220 -7.69 4.94 -23.24
N ASN A 221 -8.22 4.27 -24.27
CA ASN A 221 -9.60 3.81 -24.26
C ASN A 221 -9.67 2.49 -23.46
N PRO A 222 -10.28 2.46 -22.26
CA PRO A 222 -10.26 1.28 -21.40
C PRO A 222 -11.15 0.14 -21.95
N LYS A 223 -12.15 0.46 -22.78
CA LYS A 223 -13.06 -0.53 -23.38
C LYS A 223 -12.36 -1.37 -24.43
N THR A 224 -11.45 -0.78 -25.21
CA THR A 224 -10.68 -1.49 -26.25
C THR A 224 -9.25 -1.83 -25.84
N GLY A 225 -8.71 -1.10 -24.86
CA GLY A 225 -7.30 -1.13 -24.49
C GLY A 225 -6.38 -0.35 -25.43
N LYS A 226 -6.91 0.28 -26.48
CA LYS A 226 -6.10 1.04 -27.44
C LYS A 226 -5.63 2.35 -26.84
N VAL A 227 -4.42 2.76 -27.24
CA VAL A 227 -3.77 3.98 -26.78
C VAL A 227 -3.43 4.88 -27.96
N PHE A 228 -3.81 6.14 -27.88
CA PHE A 228 -3.24 7.20 -28.70
C PHE A 228 -2.14 7.88 -27.89
N GLY A 229 -0.96 8.11 -28.47
CA GLY A 229 0.13 8.77 -27.76
C GLY A 229 0.98 9.68 -28.65
N ARG A 230 1.53 10.74 -28.05
CA ARG A 230 2.46 11.67 -28.68
C ARG A 230 3.62 11.99 -27.75
N CYS A 231 4.83 11.73 -28.21
CA CYS A 231 6.05 12.21 -27.58
C CYS A 231 6.19 13.71 -27.82
N THR A 232 6.55 14.46 -26.78
CA THR A 232 6.66 15.91 -26.82
C THR A 232 7.88 16.40 -26.03
N PRO A 233 8.45 17.57 -26.39
CA PRO A 233 9.60 18.12 -25.65
C PRO A 233 9.22 18.74 -24.30
N ASN A 234 7.92 18.93 -24.02
CA ASN A 234 7.38 19.47 -22.78
C ASN A 234 5.90 19.06 -22.61
N HIS A 235 5.32 19.36 -21.44
CA HIS A 235 3.92 19.11 -21.08
C HIS A 235 3.17 20.39 -20.68
N ASN A 236 3.48 21.52 -21.33
CA ASN A 236 2.76 22.77 -21.05
C ASN A 236 1.34 22.75 -21.66
N THR A 237 0.52 23.75 -21.30
CA THR A 237 -0.87 23.86 -21.76
C THR A 237 -1.00 23.93 -23.28
N GLN A 238 -0.08 24.61 -23.97
CA GLN A 238 -0.09 24.72 -25.43
C GLN A 238 0.11 23.35 -26.08
N THR A 239 1.09 22.60 -25.59
CA THR A 239 1.39 21.25 -26.06
C THR A 239 0.22 20.31 -25.77
N LEU A 240 -0.36 20.37 -24.57
CA LEU A 240 -1.56 19.61 -24.22
C LEU A 240 -2.71 19.91 -25.19
N SER A 241 -3.03 21.19 -25.39
CA SER A 241 -4.16 21.61 -26.23
C SER A 241 -3.97 21.15 -27.68
N ARG A 242 -2.73 21.22 -28.21
CA ARG A 242 -2.40 20.71 -29.54
C ARG A 242 -2.60 19.19 -29.65
N VAL A 243 -1.97 18.42 -28.75
CA VAL A 243 -2.06 16.95 -28.77
C VAL A 243 -3.49 16.46 -28.52
N PHE A 244 -4.23 17.15 -27.64
CA PHE A 244 -5.64 16.86 -27.38
C PHE A 244 -6.49 17.07 -28.63
N LYS A 245 -6.28 18.17 -29.38
CA LYS A 245 -6.94 18.39 -30.67
C LYS A 245 -6.58 17.30 -31.69
N GLU A 246 -5.31 16.94 -31.80
CA GLU A 246 -4.87 15.84 -32.67
C GLU A 246 -5.61 14.54 -32.34
N HIS A 247 -5.69 14.17 -31.07
CA HIS A 247 -6.42 12.99 -30.61
C HIS A 247 -7.91 13.06 -30.93
N VAL A 248 -8.60 14.15 -30.57
CA VAL A 248 -10.04 14.30 -30.79
C VAL A 248 -10.40 14.27 -32.28
N ASN A 249 -9.54 14.82 -33.15
CA ASN A 249 -9.74 14.80 -34.60
C ASN A 249 -9.64 13.40 -35.22
N THR A 250 -9.13 12.40 -34.50
CA THR A 250 -9.17 10.99 -34.94
C THR A 250 -10.51 10.30 -34.65
N LEU A 251 -11.41 10.95 -33.91
CA LEU A 251 -12.67 10.39 -33.42
C LEU A 251 -13.87 10.93 -34.22
N PRO A 252 -15.01 10.23 -34.25
CA PRO A 252 -16.22 10.71 -34.93
C PRO A 252 -16.66 12.09 -34.43
N SER A 253 -17.03 12.99 -35.35
CA SER A 253 -17.28 14.41 -35.09
C SER A 253 -18.49 14.69 -34.19
N ASP A 254 -19.43 13.76 -34.09
CA ASP A 254 -20.69 13.86 -33.35
C ASP A 254 -20.71 13.02 -32.07
N ALA A 255 -19.71 12.17 -31.85
CA ALA A 255 -19.66 11.30 -30.68
C ALA A 255 -19.45 12.09 -29.38
N PRO A 256 -20.20 11.76 -28.29
CA PRO A 256 -19.92 12.29 -26.97
C PRO A 256 -18.62 11.69 -26.42
N LEU A 257 -17.70 12.55 -25.98
CA LEU A 257 -16.36 12.16 -25.54
C LEU A 257 -16.19 12.42 -24.05
N HIS A 258 -15.65 11.42 -23.35
CA HIS A 258 -15.43 11.49 -21.92
C HIS A 258 -13.93 11.30 -21.62
N TYR A 259 -13.36 12.16 -20.78
CA TYR A 259 -11.94 12.10 -20.43
C TYR A 259 -11.75 12.06 -18.92
N ILE A 260 -11.07 11.03 -18.40
CA ILE A 260 -10.61 10.99 -17.00
C ILE A 260 -9.20 11.60 -16.95
N MET A 261 -9.01 12.61 -16.10
CA MET A 261 -7.76 13.37 -15.98
C MET A 261 -7.47 13.71 -14.51
N ASP A 262 -6.21 14.00 -14.19
CA ASP A 262 -5.84 14.54 -12.89
C ASP A 262 -6.11 16.06 -12.79
N ASN A 263 -5.74 16.68 -11.67
CA ASN A 263 -6.00 18.11 -11.41
C ASN A 263 -4.76 18.99 -11.66
N LEU A 264 -3.90 18.64 -12.63
CA LEU A 264 -2.81 19.53 -13.03
C LEU A 264 -3.36 20.84 -13.63
N ASN A 265 -2.71 21.97 -13.34
CA ASN A 265 -3.20 23.30 -13.75
C ASN A 265 -3.36 23.44 -15.27
N THR A 266 -2.58 22.71 -16.06
CA THR A 266 -2.66 22.64 -17.52
C THR A 266 -4.01 22.06 -17.98
N HIS A 267 -4.60 21.13 -17.23
CA HIS A 267 -5.83 20.39 -17.57
C HIS A 267 -7.11 21.20 -17.37
N PHE A 268 -7.02 22.40 -16.82
CA PHE A 268 -8.16 23.31 -16.66
C PHE A 268 -7.75 24.78 -16.83
N ASN A 269 -6.72 25.02 -17.63
CA ASN A 269 -6.34 26.37 -18.04
C ASN A 269 -7.37 26.92 -19.06
N ASP A 270 -7.48 28.25 -19.17
CA ASP A 270 -8.37 28.89 -20.16
C ASP A 270 -8.06 28.47 -21.60
N GLU A 271 -6.78 28.29 -21.96
CA GLU A 271 -6.41 27.83 -23.31
C GLU A 271 -6.95 26.42 -23.60
N PHE A 272 -6.85 25.52 -22.62
CA PHE A 272 -7.43 24.19 -22.74
C PHE A 272 -8.96 24.22 -22.77
N CYS A 273 -9.59 25.09 -21.97
CA CYS A 273 -11.04 25.30 -22.01
C CYS A 273 -11.50 25.81 -23.38
N ASN A 274 -10.76 26.75 -23.98
CA ASN A 274 -11.00 27.21 -25.35
C ASN A 274 -10.87 26.08 -26.38
N ALA A 275 -9.84 25.23 -26.28
CA ALA A 275 -9.70 24.08 -27.16
C ALA A 275 -10.89 23.11 -27.05
N VAL A 276 -11.36 22.84 -25.83
CA VAL A 276 -12.57 22.03 -25.58
C VAL A 276 -13.83 22.69 -26.15
N ALA A 277 -13.95 24.01 -26.06
CA ALA A 277 -15.08 24.78 -26.56
C ALA A 277 -15.15 24.72 -28.10
N GLU A 278 -14.02 24.94 -28.77
CA GLU A 278 -13.86 24.82 -30.21
C GLU A 278 -14.23 23.41 -30.71
N LEU A 279 -13.67 22.37 -30.09
CA LEU A 279 -13.95 20.98 -30.46
C LEU A 279 -15.39 20.53 -30.16
N SER A 280 -16.07 21.23 -29.25
CA SER A 280 -17.47 21.00 -28.89
C SER A 280 -18.46 21.91 -29.62
N ASN A 281 -17.98 22.84 -30.45
CA ASN A 281 -18.77 23.88 -31.11
C ASN A 281 -19.66 24.69 -30.15
N VAL A 282 -19.08 25.13 -29.03
CA VAL A 282 -19.73 25.99 -28.02
C VAL A 282 -18.89 27.22 -27.72
N THR A 283 -19.51 28.28 -27.20
CA THR A 283 -18.79 29.48 -26.74
C THR A 283 -18.18 29.25 -25.35
N TYR A 284 -16.98 29.80 -25.13
CA TYR A 284 -16.32 29.85 -23.83
C TYR A 284 -15.90 31.27 -23.49
N ASP A 285 -16.35 31.75 -22.34
CA ASP A 285 -15.89 32.99 -21.73
C ASP A 285 -14.86 32.67 -20.64
N PRO A 286 -13.67 33.30 -20.64
CA PRO A 286 -12.64 33.04 -19.65
C PRO A 286 -13.14 33.20 -18.21
N LEU A 287 -12.85 32.20 -17.37
CA LEU A 287 -13.33 32.13 -15.99
C LEU A 287 -12.24 32.52 -15.00
N ARG A 288 -12.63 33.18 -13.90
CA ARG A 288 -11.68 33.78 -12.94
C ARG A 288 -10.88 32.75 -12.15
N THR A 289 -11.51 31.64 -11.77
CA THR A 289 -10.90 30.66 -10.87
C THR A 289 -10.78 29.29 -11.51
N GLY A 290 -9.76 28.53 -11.11
CA GLY A 290 -9.60 27.14 -11.55
C GLY A 290 -10.76 26.23 -11.11
N HIS A 291 -11.51 26.60 -10.06
CA HIS A 291 -12.71 25.86 -9.65
C HIS A 291 -13.83 26.01 -10.69
N GLU A 292 -14.10 27.24 -11.14
CA GLU A 292 -15.08 27.52 -12.19
C GLU A 292 -14.69 26.84 -13.51
N ARG A 293 -13.40 26.89 -13.89
CA ARG A 293 -12.90 26.20 -15.10
C ARG A 293 -13.11 24.68 -15.04
N ARG A 294 -12.79 24.03 -13.91
CA ARG A 294 -13.10 22.61 -13.72
C ARG A 294 -14.59 22.32 -13.81
N GLN A 295 -15.43 23.12 -13.15
CA GLN A 295 -16.88 22.96 -13.23
C GLN A 295 -17.40 23.08 -14.67
N TRP A 296 -16.90 24.05 -15.44
CA TRP A 296 -17.26 24.21 -16.84
C TRP A 296 -16.86 22.99 -17.68
N LEU A 297 -15.63 22.49 -17.50
CA LEU A 297 -15.13 21.28 -18.17
C LEU A 297 -15.93 20.01 -17.82
N GLN A 298 -16.49 19.95 -16.61
CA GLN A 298 -17.33 18.83 -16.14
C GLN A 298 -18.79 18.86 -16.62
N ARG A 299 -19.26 19.95 -17.24
CA ARG A 299 -20.66 20.04 -17.73
C ARG A 299 -20.91 19.07 -18.88
N GLU A 300 -22.08 18.42 -18.87
CA GLU A 300 -22.51 17.42 -19.88
C GLU A 300 -23.22 18.04 -21.10
N ASN A 301 -23.43 19.36 -21.12
CA ASN A 301 -24.14 20.06 -22.19
C ASN A 301 -23.26 20.40 -23.40
N LYS A 302 -22.14 19.68 -23.59
CA LYS A 302 -21.17 19.87 -24.66
C LYS A 302 -20.55 18.52 -25.03
N ARG A 303 -20.00 18.42 -26.23
CA ARG A 303 -19.45 17.16 -26.79
C ARG A 303 -18.41 16.50 -25.88
N ILE A 304 -17.56 17.29 -25.24
CA ILE A 304 -16.42 16.81 -24.45
C ILE A 304 -16.66 17.06 -22.95
N VAL A 305 -16.69 15.98 -22.18
CA VAL A 305 -16.86 16.02 -20.71
C VAL A 305 -15.58 15.54 -20.04
N ILE A 306 -15.01 16.38 -19.17
CA ILE A 306 -13.84 16.02 -18.37
C ILE A 306 -14.29 15.54 -16.98
N HIS A 307 -13.76 14.41 -16.54
CA HIS A 307 -13.99 13.81 -15.23
C HIS A 307 -12.68 13.84 -14.44
N PHE A 308 -12.55 14.82 -13.55
CA PHE A 308 -11.36 14.95 -12.71
C PHE A 308 -11.33 13.87 -11.64
N THR A 309 -10.19 13.21 -11.48
CA THR A 309 -9.92 12.36 -10.32
C THR A 309 -9.98 13.17 -9.02
N PRO A 310 -10.25 12.55 -7.85
CA PRO A 310 -10.07 13.21 -6.56
C PRO A 310 -8.65 13.78 -6.41
N PHE A 311 -8.46 14.85 -5.62
CA PHE A 311 -7.09 15.29 -5.34
C PHE A 311 -6.29 14.16 -4.65
N HIS A 312 -5.07 13.93 -5.15
CA HIS A 312 -4.24 12.78 -4.77
C HIS A 312 -4.85 11.40 -5.11
N GLY A 313 -5.77 11.35 -6.07
CA GLY A 313 -6.44 10.15 -6.55
C GLY A 313 -5.95 9.65 -7.92
N SER A 314 -4.74 10.02 -8.36
CA SER A 314 -4.24 9.68 -9.71
C SER A 314 -4.18 8.18 -9.99
N TRP A 315 -3.98 7.35 -8.96
CA TRP A 315 -4.02 5.88 -9.06
C TRP A 315 -5.38 5.32 -9.52
N LEU A 316 -6.44 6.15 -9.55
CA LEU A 316 -7.73 5.77 -10.15
C LEU A 316 -7.75 5.88 -11.68
N ASN A 317 -6.76 6.54 -12.28
CA ASN A 317 -6.64 6.73 -13.72
C ASN A 317 -6.03 5.47 -14.37
N MET A 318 -6.75 4.77 -15.24
CA MET A 318 -6.30 3.48 -15.77
C MET A 318 -5.06 3.57 -16.67
N ILE A 319 -4.78 4.75 -17.25
CA ILE A 319 -3.60 4.98 -18.08
C ILE A 319 -2.29 4.69 -17.32
N GLU A 320 -2.27 4.89 -16.00
CA GLU A 320 -1.13 4.54 -15.13
C GLU A 320 -0.77 3.06 -15.20
N ILE A 321 -1.76 2.18 -15.42
CA ILE A 321 -1.53 0.75 -15.64
C ILE A 321 -0.78 0.55 -16.96
N TRP A 322 -1.21 1.23 -18.02
CA TRP A 322 -0.56 1.15 -19.33
C TRP A 322 0.85 1.76 -19.32
N PHE A 323 1.08 2.88 -18.61
CA PHE A 323 2.44 3.38 -18.38
C PHE A 323 3.32 2.37 -17.64
N GLY A 324 2.75 1.61 -16.69
CA GLY A 324 3.44 0.48 -16.08
C GLY A 324 3.82 -0.62 -17.08
N ILE A 325 2.99 -0.87 -18.09
CA ILE A 325 3.26 -1.82 -19.19
C ILE A 325 4.36 -1.26 -20.10
N LEU A 326 4.21 -0.03 -20.59
CA LEU A 326 5.20 0.70 -21.40
C LEU A 326 6.57 0.65 -20.72
N ASN A 327 6.64 1.03 -19.45
CA ASN A 327 7.89 1.00 -18.72
C ASN A 327 8.50 -0.40 -18.68
N LYS A 328 7.72 -1.43 -18.34
CA LYS A 328 8.24 -2.81 -18.22
C LYS A 328 8.60 -3.47 -19.55
N LYS A 329 7.92 -3.12 -20.64
CA LYS A 329 8.01 -3.84 -21.93
C LYS A 329 8.81 -3.09 -22.98
N CYS A 330 8.84 -1.76 -22.91
CA CYS A 330 9.48 -0.90 -23.91
C CYS A 330 10.68 -0.12 -23.35
N LEU A 331 10.61 0.39 -22.12
CA LEU A 331 11.62 1.35 -21.64
C LEU A 331 12.69 0.73 -20.76
N LYS A 332 12.30 -0.17 -19.87
CA LYS A 332 13.20 -0.79 -18.90
C LYS A 332 14.15 -1.72 -19.64
N HIS A 333 15.44 -1.64 -19.29
CA HIS A 333 16.50 -2.46 -19.89
C HIS A 333 16.70 -2.17 -21.39
N GLN A 334 16.43 -0.96 -21.86
CA GLN A 334 16.73 -0.53 -23.23
C GLN A 334 17.78 0.58 -23.24
N SER A 335 18.54 0.65 -24.32
CA SER A 335 19.59 1.63 -24.57
C SER A 335 19.15 2.59 -25.68
N PHE A 336 19.05 3.88 -25.38
CA PHE A 336 18.62 4.94 -26.29
C PHE A 336 19.74 5.97 -26.46
N GLU A 337 20.37 5.97 -27.64
CA GLU A 337 21.46 6.90 -27.98
C GLU A 337 20.99 8.34 -28.20
N SER A 338 19.69 8.54 -28.41
CA SER A 338 19.09 9.86 -28.59
C SER A 338 17.64 9.88 -28.11
N VAL A 339 17.13 11.09 -27.89
CA VAL A 339 15.70 11.34 -27.68
C VAL A 339 14.86 10.89 -28.89
N GLN A 340 15.38 11.05 -30.11
CA GLN A 340 14.67 10.67 -31.33
C GLN A 340 14.42 9.15 -31.37
N LEU A 341 15.45 8.35 -31.07
CA LEU A 341 15.31 6.90 -31.02
C LEU A 341 14.34 6.45 -29.92
N LEU A 342 14.36 7.11 -28.75
CA LEU A 342 13.39 6.86 -27.69
C LEU A 342 11.96 7.16 -28.15
N GLN A 343 11.76 8.28 -28.86
CA GLN A 343 10.45 8.65 -29.41
C GLN A 343 9.97 7.61 -30.43
N GLU A 344 10.79 7.24 -31.40
CA GLU A 344 10.47 6.25 -32.43
C GLU A 344 10.10 4.90 -31.79
N THR A 345 10.88 4.45 -30.81
CA THR A 345 10.61 3.20 -30.09
C THR A 345 9.26 3.23 -29.35
N ILE A 346 8.90 4.36 -28.72
CA ILE A 346 7.60 4.52 -28.06
C ILE A 346 6.46 4.50 -29.07
N GLU A 347 6.62 5.16 -30.21
CA GLU A 347 5.63 5.19 -31.29
C GLU A 347 5.41 3.79 -31.88
N GLU A 348 6.49 3.05 -32.18
CA GLU A 348 6.44 1.65 -32.62
C GLU A 348 5.80 0.73 -31.57
N PHE A 349 6.10 0.96 -30.29
CA PHE A 349 5.48 0.19 -29.21
C PHE A 349 3.98 0.44 -29.11
N ILE A 350 3.51 1.69 -29.27
CA ILE A 350 2.09 2.02 -29.29
C ILE A 350 1.39 1.32 -30.46
N GLU A 351 2.00 1.33 -31.66
CA GLU A 351 1.47 0.62 -32.82
C GLU A 351 1.39 -0.90 -32.58
N THR A 352 2.47 -1.48 -32.06
CA THR A 352 2.55 -2.90 -31.72
C THR A 352 1.50 -3.28 -30.67
N TRP A 353 1.37 -2.46 -29.61
CA TRP A 353 0.36 -2.64 -28.58
C TRP A 353 -1.04 -2.61 -29.17
N ASN A 354 -1.38 -1.57 -29.93
CA ASN A 354 -2.72 -1.40 -30.51
C ASN A 354 -3.09 -2.51 -31.49
N THR A 355 -2.12 -3.05 -32.21
CA THR A 355 -2.33 -4.07 -33.24
C THR A 355 -2.48 -5.47 -32.64
N TYR A 356 -1.63 -5.83 -31.68
CA TYR A 356 -1.49 -7.22 -31.24
C TYR A 356 -1.90 -7.49 -29.80
N PHE A 357 -1.82 -6.49 -28.91
CA PHE A 357 -1.93 -6.70 -27.46
C PHE A 357 -3.05 -5.91 -26.80
N SER A 358 -3.65 -4.94 -27.48
CA SER A 358 -4.76 -4.17 -26.91
C SER A 358 -5.93 -5.08 -26.59
N HIS A 359 -6.40 -4.97 -25.35
CA HIS A 359 -7.55 -5.71 -24.85
C HIS A 359 -8.27 -4.85 -23.80
N PRO A 360 -9.57 -5.09 -23.54
CA PRO A 360 -10.31 -4.35 -22.52
C PRO A 360 -9.62 -4.37 -21.15
N PHE A 361 -9.57 -3.22 -20.47
CA PHE A 361 -9.04 -3.07 -19.12
C PHE A 361 -10.19 -3.31 -18.13
N THR A 362 -10.13 -4.41 -17.39
CA THR A 362 -11.17 -4.76 -16.41
C THR A 362 -10.92 -4.06 -15.08
N TRP A 363 -11.85 -3.22 -14.64
CA TRP A 363 -11.79 -2.57 -13.34
C TRP A 363 -12.20 -3.53 -12.21
N THR A 364 -11.38 -3.61 -11.15
CA THR A 364 -11.64 -4.49 -10.00
C THR A 364 -11.65 -3.76 -8.65
N TYR A 365 -11.28 -2.47 -8.63
CA TYR A 365 -11.15 -1.72 -7.39
C TYR A 365 -12.50 -1.18 -6.90
N THR A 366 -12.87 -1.50 -5.66
CA THR A 366 -14.19 -1.14 -5.09
C THR A 366 -14.15 -0.01 -4.06
N GLY A 367 -12.97 0.44 -3.61
CA GLY A 367 -12.88 1.42 -2.51
C GLY A 367 -13.16 0.87 -1.11
N GLU A 368 -13.41 -0.43 -0.98
CA GLU A 368 -13.81 -1.03 0.29
C GLU A 368 -12.77 -0.82 1.40
N GLY A 369 -13.26 -0.42 2.57
CA GLY A 369 -12.43 -0.09 3.75
C GLY A 369 -11.63 1.21 3.64
N LEU A 370 -11.69 1.96 2.53
CA LEU A 370 -10.92 3.21 2.39
C LEU A 370 -11.43 4.32 3.33
N HIS A 371 -12.74 4.41 3.54
CA HIS A 371 -13.38 5.34 4.49
C HIS A 371 -12.82 5.18 5.90
N GLU A 372 -12.81 3.93 6.41
CA GLU A 372 -12.27 3.62 7.72
C GLU A 372 -10.77 3.89 7.81
N LYS A 373 -10.01 3.61 6.74
CA LYS A 373 -8.58 3.95 6.66
C LYS A 373 -8.34 5.46 6.74
N ALA A 374 -9.18 6.28 6.09
CA ALA A 374 -9.07 7.75 6.16
C ALA A 374 -9.25 8.25 7.60
N ILE A 375 -10.33 7.82 8.28
CA ILE A 375 -10.59 8.20 9.68
C ILE A 375 -9.50 7.67 10.61
N THR A 376 -9.09 6.42 10.44
CA THR A 376 -8.04 5.80 11.26
C THR A 376 -6.71 6.55 11.13
N ARG A 377 -6.39 7.05 9.94
CA ARG A 377 -5.19 7.89 9.72
C ARG A 377 -5.34 9.24 10.40
N PHE A 378 -6.48 9.89 10.27
CA PHE A 378 -6.72 11.17 10.95
C PHE A 378 -6.62 11.04 12.47
N ASN A 379 -7.21 9.98 13.05
CA ASN A 379 -7.05 9.61 14.46
C ASN A 379 -5.58 9.51 14.88
N LYS A 380 -4.73 8.87 14.07
CA LYS A 380 -3.29 8.77 14.36
C LYS A 380 -2.60 10.12 14.32
N LEU A 381 -2.92 10.96 13.32
CA LEU A 381 -2.31 12.28 13.18
C LEU A 381 -2.69 13.22 14.34
N LEU A 382 -3.93 13.15 14.82
CA LEU A 382 -4.39 13.87 16.01
C LEU A 382 -3.72 13.36 17.27
N LEU A 383 -3.68 12.04 17.47
CA LEU A 383 -3.05 11.42 18.64
C LEU A 383 -1.56 11.79 18.75
N MET A 384 -0.85 11.84 17.62
CA MET A 384 0.57 12.16 17.56
C MET A 384 0.88 13.66 17.57
N GLU A 385 -0.15 14.53 17.52
CA GLU A 385 0.01 15.98 17.37
C GLU A 385 1.01 16.32 16.25
N SER A 386 0.82 15.66 15.09
CA SER A 386 1.75 15.73 13.98
C SER A 386 2.06 17.17 13.56
N LYS A 387 3.33 17.48 13.34
CA LYS A 387 3.76 18.79 12.79
C LYS A 387 3.13 19.11 11.43
N GLN A 388 2.60 18.12 10.72
CA GLN A 388 1.87 18.31 9.46
C GLN A 388 0.44 18.85 9.64
N MET A 389 -0.07 18.90 10.88
CA MET A 389 -1.42 19.36 11.19
C MET A 389 -1.47 20.90 11.25
N ASP A 390 -1.43 21.55 10.08
CA ASP A 390 -1.70 22.98 9.98
C ASP A 390 -3.21 23.27 9.85
N ILE A 391 -3.59 24.56 9.95
CA ILE A 391 -5.00 24.99 9.86
C ILE A 391 -5.68 24.57 8.55
N THR A 392 -4.95 24.54 7.43
CA THR A 392 -5.50 24.20 6.11
C THR A 392 -5.77 22.69 6.02
N PHE A 393 -4.82 21.88 6.48
CA PHE A 393 -4.95 20.44 6.56
C PHE A 393 -6.07 20.04 7.52
N LEU A 394 -6.10 20.60 8.72
CA LEU A 394 -7.17 20.36 9.71
C LEU A 394 -8.55 20.70 9.14
N THR A 395 -8.70 21.89 8.53
CA THR A 395 -9.96 22.31 7.91
C THR A 395 -10.43 21.32 6.85
N LYS A 396 -9.54 20.86 5.98
CA LYS A 396 -9.84 19.85 4.95
C LYS A 396 -10.24 18.50 5.56
N GLN A 397 -9.53 18.05 6.59
CA GLN A 397 -9.88 16.82 7.30
C GLN A 397 -11.25 16.92 7.96
N LEU A 398 -11.58 18.03 8.61
CA LEU A 398 -12.88 18.24 9.24
C LEU A 398 -14.03 18.13 8.25
N PHE A 399 -13.92 18.76 7.07
CA PHE A 399 -14.93 18.60 6.02
C PHE A 399 -14.99 17.16 5.50
N LEU A 400 -13.83 16.53 5.24
CA LEU A 400 -13.77 15.13 4.80
C LEU A 400 -14.46 14.21 5.82
N MET A 401 -14.12 14.30 7.11
CA MET A 401 -14.74 13.48 8.16
C MET A 401 -16.24 13.74 8.25
N SER A 402 -16.66 15.01 8.13
CA SER A 402 -18.07 15.37 8.12
C SER A 402 -18.83 14.73 6.96
N ASN A 403 -18.24 14.75 5.76
CA ASN A 403 -18.83 14.15 4.56
C ASN A 403 -18.89 12.61 4.69
N ILE A 404 -17.86 11.98 5.26
CA ILE A 404 -17.88 10.54 5.57
C ILE A 404 -18.97 10.22 6.60
N ALA A 405 -19.11 11.00 7.67
CA ALA A 405 -20.12 10.78 8.70
C ALA A 405 -21.54 10.91 8.14
N LYS A 406 -21.81 11.93 7.33
CA LYS A 406 -23.13 12.17 6.72
C LYS A 406 -23.54 11.09 5.73
N THR A 407 -22.66 10.76 4.78
CA THR A 407 -23.03 9.94 3.62
C THR A 407 -22.61 8.48 3.77
N TYR A 408 -21.49 8.23 4.46
CA TYR A 408 -20.81 6.94 4.46
C TYR A 408 -20.69 6.31 5.86
N HIS A 409 -21.48 6.77 6.84
CA HIS A 409 -21.39 6.30 8.24
C HIS A 409 -21.40 4.77 8.35
N LYS A 410 -22.27 4.08 7.58
CA LYS A 410 -22.43 2.62 7.59
C LYS A 410 -21.21 1.86 7.03
N LYS A 411 -20.32 2.53 6.30
CA LYS A 411 -19.09 1.93 5.72
C LYS A 411 -17.94 1.88 6.72
N VAL A 412 -18.14 2.36 7.95
CA VAL A 412 -17.11 2.51 8.98
C VAL A 412 -17.61 1.90 10.28
N HIS A 413 -16.78 1.11 10.96
CA HIS A 413 -17.17 0.52 12.23
C HIS A 413 -17.36 1.59 13.32
N THR A 414 -18.42 1.46 14.13
CA THR A 414 -18.75 2.39 15.23
C THR A 414 -17.60 2.64 16.19
N LYS A 415 -16.74 1.64 16.44
CA LYS A 415 -15.53 1.78 17.28
C LYS A 415 -14.57 2.85 16.77
N VAL A 416 -14.49 3.04 15.46
CA VAL A 416 -13.58 4.00 14.83
C VAL A 416 -14.12 5.42 14.97
N TRP A 417 -15.43 5.60 14.84
CA TRP A 417 -16.12 6.85 15.14
C TRP A 417 -16.00 7.25 16.60
N LYS A 418 -16.28 6.31 17.51
CA LYS A 418 -16.14 6.55 18.96
C LYS A 418 -14.72 7.01 19.30
N LYS A 419 -13.70 6.35 18.74
CA LYS A 419 -12.30 6.76 18.93
C LYS A 419 -12.02 8.18 18.41
N LEU A 420 -12.58 8.56 17.26
CA LEU A 420 -12.45 9.90 16.71
C LEU A 420 -13.11 10.93 17.63
N HIS A 421 -14.33 10.67 18.09
CA HIS A 421 -15.05 11.50 19.04
C HIS A 421 -14.24 11.71 20.34
N ASP A 422 -13.77 10.62 20.95
CA ASP A 422 -13.02 10.66 22.21
C ASP A 422 -11.69 11.44 22.03
N LEU A 423 -10.98 11.23 20.92
CA LEU A 423 -9.75 11.97 20.60
C LEU A 423 -10.00 13.45 20.36
N PHE A 424 -11.13 13.83 19.75
CA PHE A 424 -11.47 15.23 19.55
C PHE A 424 -11.76 15.96 20.86
N ALA A 425 -12.37 15.28 21.83
CA ALA A 425 -12.56 15.81 23.17
C ALA A 425 -11.22 15.97 23.90
N ASP A 426 -10.36 14.95 23.87
CA ASP A 426 -9.03 14.94 24.48
C ASP A 426 -8.08 15.99 23.86
N LYS A 427 -8.13 16.17 22.53
CA LYS A 427 -7.25 17.07 21.77
C LYS A 427 -7.86 18.45 21.49
N LYS A 428 -8.86 18.87 22.25
CA LYS A 428 -9.56 20.16 22.06
C LYS A 428 -8.58 21.35 22.09
N ASP A 429 -7.68 21.40 23.06
CA ASP A 429 -6.74 22.52 23.21
C ASP A 429 -5.70 22.55 22.09
N TYR A 430 -5.24 21.39 21.65
CA TYR A 430 -4.37 21.26 20.48
C TYR A 430 -5.05 21.74 19.19
N ILE A 431 -6.31 21.34 18.97
CA ILE A 431 -7.10 21.80 17.81
C ILE A 431 -7.29 23.32 17.84
N ASN A 432 -7.64 23.88 19.01
CA ASN A 432 -7.80 25.31 19.17
C ASN A 432 -6.49 26.06 18.93
N SER A 433 -5.36 25.54 19.41
CA SER A 433 -4.05 26.18 19.19
C SER A 433 -3.66 26.21 17.72
N ILE A 434 -4.00 25.17 16.93
CA ILE A 434 -3.81 25.18 15.46
C ILE A 434 -4.62 26.29 14.80
N ILE A 435 -5.88 26.48 15.22
CA ILE A 435 -6.77 27.51 14.64
C ILE A 435 -6.25 28.90 15.01
N SER A 436 -5.93 29.13 16.28
CA SER A 436 -5.43 30.40 16.79
C SER A 436 -4.02 30.77 16.30
N ALA A 437 -3.24 29.81 15.82
CA ALA A 437 -1.91 30.07 15.24
C ALA A 437 -1.96 30.78 13.87
N SER A 438 -3.11 30.79 13.17
CA SER A 438 -3.24 31.52 11.92
C SER A 438 -3.61 32.99 12.17
N ILE A 439 -2.97 33.88 11.42
CA ILE A 439 -3.31 35.32 11.39
C ILE A 439 -4.33 35.66 10.29
N LYS A 440 -4.70 34.69 9.43
CA LYS A 440 -5.58 34.93 8.28
C LYS A 440 -7.04 34.69 8.68
N GLU A 441 -7.80 35.75 8.90
CA GLU A 441 -9.21 35.71 9.32
C GLU A 441 -10.06 34.75 8.48
N ARG A 442 -9.89 34.74 7.15
CA ARG A 442 -10.61 33.83 6.25
C ARG A 442 -10.33 32.35 6.52
N GLN A 443 -9.09 31.99 6.92
CA GLN A 443 -8.75 30.61 7.27
C GLN A 443 -9.35 30.23 8.62
N ILE A 444 -9.31 31.14 9.59
CA ILE A 444 -9.89 30.96 10.93
C ILE A 444 -11.40 30.72 10.81
N ALA A 445 -12.11 31.61 10.12
CA ALA A 445 -13.56 31.49 9.90
C ALA A 445 -13.93 30.17 9.21
N LYS A 446 -13.15 29.75 8.20
CA LYS A 446 -13.39 28.48 7.50
C LYS A 446 -13.12 27.27 8.38
N ALA A 447 -12.11 27.32 9.25
CA ALA A 447 -11.80 26.26 10.20
C ALA A 447 -12.91 26.10 11.26
N HIS A 448 -13.43 27.21 11.81
CA HIS A 448 -14.57 27.19 12.71
C HIS A 448 -15.82 26.61 12.05
N MET A 449 -16.14 27.04 10.83
CA MET A 449 -17.25 26.46 10.05
C MET A 449 -17.09 24.95 9.86
N ALA A 450 -15.89 24.48 9.52
CA ALA A 450 -15.60 23.05 9.37
C ALA A 450 -15.77 22.28 10.69
N LEU A 451 -15.33 22.88 11.79
CA LEU A 451 -15.43 22.30 13.13
C LEU A 451 -16.88 22.20 13.59
N ASP A 452 -17.70 23.23 13.36
CA ASP A 452 -19.12 23.23 13.71
C ASP A 452 -19.90 22.21 12.88
N GLN A 453 -19.61 22.13 11.57
CA GLN A 453 -20.18 21.10 10.70
C GLN A 453 -19.82 19.68 11.19
N PHE A 454 -18.59 19.48 11.64
CA PHE A 454 -18.12 18.19 12.14
C PHE A 454 -18.79 17.81 13.47
N LYS A 455 -18.88 18.76 14.42
CA LYS A 455 -19.58 18.56 15.70
C LYS A 455 -21.04 18.20 15.51
N ALA A 456 -21.71 18.76 14.51
CA ALA A 456 -23.12 18.48 14.23
C ALA A 456 -23.38 17.03 13.78
N VAL A 457 -22.37 16.27 13.34
CA VAL A 457 -22.55 14.96 12.72
C VAL A 457 -21.84 13.80 13.42
N ILE A 458 -20.97 14.09 14.38
CA ILE A 458 -20.22 13.07 15.13
C ILE A 458 -20.85 12.72 16.49
N ILE A 459 -22.03 13.26 16.78
CA ILE A 459 -22.81 12.96 18.00
C ILE A 459 -23.43 11.58 17.91
#